data_AF-A0A3D4HFT4-F1
#
_entry.id   AF-A0A3D4HFT4-F1
#
_cell.length_a   1.000
_cell.length_b   1.000
_cell.length_c   1.000
_cell.angle_alpha   90.00
_cell.angle_beta   90.00
_cell.angle_gamma   90.00
#
_symmetry.space_group_name_H-M   'P 1'
#
loop_
_entity.id
_entity.type
_entity.pdbx_description
1 polymer ?
#
loop_
_entity_poly.entity_id
_entity_poly.type
_entity_poly.pdbx_seq_one_letter_code
_entity_poly.pdbx_strand_id
1 'polypeptide(L)' 'MLQNIGTTEIIIIAVVLLILFGGKKLPELGKGIGDSIKEFKKSVSSKSEN' A
#
# COMPACT_ATOMS: atom_id res chain seq x y z
N MET A 1 15.38 -4.36 20.28
CA MET A 1 16.09 -4.97 19.13
C MET A 1 15.53 -4.54 17.76
N LEU A 2 14.29 -4.06 17.65
CA LEU A 2 13.72 -3.53 16.38
C LEU A 2 14.08 -2.07 16.06
N GLN A 3 14.74 -1.34 16.98
CA GLN A 3 15.11 0.08 16.78
C GLN A 3 16.29 0.30 15.81
N ASN A 4 16.89 -0.76 15.27
CA ASN A 4 18.02 -0.67 14.33
C ASN A 4 17.64 -1.05 12.89
N ILE A 5 16.35 -1.15 12.55
CA ILE A 5 15.96 -1.21 11.14
C ILE A 5 16.17 0.20 10.58
N GLY A 6 17.37 0.45 10.08
CA GLY A 6 17.75 1.69 9.44
C GLY A 6 17.13 1.79 8.05
N THR A 7 17.25 2.97 7.46
CA THR A 7 16.80 3.22 6.09
C THR A 7 17.40 2.22 5.09
N THR A 8 18.64 1.77 5.33
CA THR A 8 19.33 0.79 4.50
C THR A 8 18.64 -0.58 4.51
N GLU A 9 18.29 -1.11 5.68
CA GLU A 9 17.59 -2.39 5.79
C GLU A 9 16.22 -2.33 5.11
N ILE A 10 15.49 -1.22 5.27
CA ILE A 10 14.19 -1.02 4.60
C ILE A 10 14.36 -1.04 3.08
N ILE A 11 15.39 -0.37 2.55
CA ILE A 11 15.68 -0.38 1.10
C ILE A 11 15.99 -1.80 0.62
N ILE A 12 16.80 -2.56 1.34
CA ILE A 12 17.12 -3.94 0.98
C ILE A 12 15.85 -4.80 0.93
N ILE A 13 14.98 -4.70 1.94
CA ILE A 13 13.71 -5.42 1.98
C ILE A 13 12.83 -5.00 0.80
N ALA A 14 12.74 -3.70 0.51
CA ALA A 14 11.97 -3.19 -0.62
C ALA A 14 12.49 -3.72 -1.96
N VAL A 15 13.81 -3.82 -2.14
CA VAL A 15 14.44 -4.40 -3.34
C VAL A 15 14.11 -5.88 -3.46
N VAL A 16 14.19 -6.66 -2.37
CA VAL A 16 13.81 -8.08 -2.38
C VAL A 16 12.33 -8.25 -2.76
N LEU A 17 11.44 -7.47 -2.17
CA LEU A 17 10.01 -7.47 -2.52
C LEU A 17 9.79 -7.07 -3.98
N LEU A 18 10.53 -6.08 -4.48
CA LEU A 18 10.48 -5.68 -5.89
C LEU A 18 10.94 -6.78 -6.84
N ILE A 19 11.89 -7.62 -6.45
CA ILE A 19 12.34 -8.76 -7.26
C ILE A 19 11.29 -9.88 -7.24
N LEU A 20 10.72 -10.20 -6.08
CA LEU A 20 9.73 -11.27 -5.92
C LEU A 20 8.40 -10.93 -6.60
N PHE A 21 7.90 -9.72 -6.39
CA PHE A 21 6.61 -9.28 -6.92
C PHE A 21 6.76 -8.56 -8.27
N GLY A 22 7.93 -7.99 -8.57
CA GLY A 22 8.12 -7.14 -9.74
C GLY A 22 7.70 -5.69 -9.48
N GLY A 23 8.45 -4.73 -10.03
CA GLY A 23 8.21 -3.30 -9.82
C GLY A 23 6.86 -2.75 -10.23
N LYS A 24 6.11 -3.51 -11.04
CA LYS A 24 4.77 -3.13 -11.50
C LYS A 24 3.65 -3.63 -10.56
N LYS A 25 3.86 -4.71 -9.79
CA LYS A 25 2.80 -5.28 -8.96
C LYS A 25 2.50 -4.45 -7.71
N LEU A 26 3.50 -3.87 -7.06
CA LEU A 26 3.27 -2.99 -5.91
C LEU A 26 2.35 -1.78 -6.23
N PRO A 27 2.60 -0.98 -7.28
CA PRO A 27 1.72 0.14 -7.63
C PRO A 27 0.36 -0.33 -8.15
N GLU A 28 0.28 -1.47 -8.83
CA GLU A 28 -0.98 -2.06 -9.30
C GLU A 28 -1.89 -2.48 -8.12
N LEU A 29 -1.33 -3.16 -7.12
CA LEU A 29 -2.02 -3.49 -5.88
C LEU A 29 -2.44 -2.23 -5.10
N GLY A 30 -1.54 -1.23 -5.00
CA GLY A 30 -1.84 0.05 -4.35
C GLY A 30 -2.99 0.79 -5.03
N LYS A 31 -3.05 0.77 -6.37
CA LYS A 31 -4.13 1.36 -7.14
C LYS A 31 -5.47 0.66 -6.88
N GLY A 32 -5.51 -0.67 -6.91
CA GLY A 32 -6.72 -1.45 -6.61
C GLY A 32 -7.24 -1.24 -5.19
N ILE A 33 -6.34 -1.18 -4.20
CA ILE A 33 -6.69 -0.87 -2.81
C ILE A 33 -7.19 0.57 -2.69
N GLY A 34 -6.52 1.53 -3.34
CA GLY A 34 -6.92 2.95 -3.33
C GLY A 34 -8.31 3.18 -3.92
N ASP A 35 -8.62 2.53 -5.05
CA ASP A 35 -9.94 2.60 -5.68
C ASP A 35 -11.02 1.97 -4.77
N SER A 36 -10.70 0.85 -4.10
CA SER A 36 -11.59 0.21 -3.13
C SER A 36 -11.87 1.09 -1.91
N ILE A 37 -10.83 1.74 -1.35
CA ILE A 37 -10.98 2.67 -0.22
C ILE A 37 -11.80 3.91 -0.64
N LYS A 38 -11.61 4.40 -1.86
CA LYS A 38 -12.35 5.54 -2.40
C LYS A 38 -13.85 5.24 -2.54
N GLU A 39 -14.19 4.09 -3.11
CA GLU A 39 -15.56 3.57 -3.20
C GLU A 39 -16.17 3.38 -1.80
N PHE A 40 -15.42 2.76 -0.88
CA PHE A 40 -15.86 2.55 0.50
C PHE A 40 -16.19 3.87 1.20
N LYS A 41 -15.29 4.87 1.10
CA LYS A 41 -15.50 6.20 1.68
C LYS A 41 -16.73 6.89 1.07
N LYS A 42 -16.94 6.78 -0.24
CA LYS A 42 -18.09 7.37 -0.94
C LYS A 42 -19.41 6.81 -0.43
N SER A 43 -19.50 5.49 -0.31
CA SER A 43 -20.71 4.80 0.19
C SER A 43 -20.99 5.11 1.66
N VAL A 44 -19.96 5.21 2.50
CA VAL A 44 -20.11 5.60 3.91
C VAL A 44 -20.54 7.07 4.03
N SER A 45 -19.91 7.98 3.29
CA SER A 45 -20.24 9.42 3.34
C SER A 45 -21.64 9.71 2.80
N SER A 46 -22.06 9.03 1.73
CA SER A 46 -23.41 9.17 1.18
C SER A 46 -24.50 8.62 2.09
N LYS A 47 -24.14 7.75 3.05
CA LYS A 47 -25.06 7.19 4.04
C LYS A 47 -25.18 8.04 5.31
N SER A 48 -24.36 9.08 5.45
CA SER A 48 -24.38 10.02 6.58
C SER A 48 -25.14 11.32 6.27
N GLU A 49 -25.68 11.47 5.06
CA GLU A 49 -26.33 12.70 4.58
C GLU A 49 -27.85 12.54 4.34
N ASN A 50 -28.49 11.61 5.07
CA ASN A 50 -29.95 11.47 5.18
C ASN A 50 -30.35 11.21 6.64
#